data_AF-A0A5K0V6H8-F1
#
_entry.id   AF-A0A5K0V6H8-F1
#
_cell.length_a   1.000
_cell.length_b   1.000
_cell.length_c   1.000
_cell.angle_alpha   90.00
_cell.angle_beta   90.00
_cell.angle_gamma   90.00
#
_symmetry.space_group_name_H-M   'P 1'
#
loop_
_entity.id
_entity.type
_entity.pdbx_description
1 polymer ?
#
loop_
_entity_poly.entity_id
_entity_poly.type
_entity_poly.pdbx_seq_one_letter_code
_entity_poly.pdbx_strand_id
1 'polypeptide(L)'
;DFSRAELHETVVPSALQMDWRGSASHLTFLFYHMNFIPRTRDWCYRRFGLFSALPIPKEAEHMQVDLHLARGRIVETKFIPSGVISFSETEVSHFQ
;
A
#
# COMPACT_ATOMS: atom_id res chain seq x y z
N ASP A 1 18.33 -12.72 21.67
CA ASP A 1 16.99 -12.12 21.84
C ASP A 1 16.87 -10.82 21.05
N PHE A 2 16.44 -10.94 19.79
CA PHE A 2 16.06 -9.76 19.01
C PHE A 2 14.58 -9.54 19.25
N SER A 3 14.26 -8.60 20.14
CA SER A 3 12.93 -8.03 20.25
C SER A 3 12.40 -7.80 18.85
N ARG A 4 11.23 -8.39 18.54
CA ARG A 4 10.42 -8.05 17.36
C ARG A 4 10.51 -6.53 17.25
N ALA A 5 11.22 -6.03 16.24
CA ALA A 5 11.28 -4.62 15.94
C ALA A 5 9.86 -4.11 16.10
N GLU A 6 9.65 -3.22 17.08
CA GLU A 6 8.38 -2.55 17.28
C GLU A 6 7.98 -2.09 15.89
N LEU A 7 6.95 -2.74 15.35
CA LEU A 7 6.38 -2.36 14.08
C LEU A 7 5.84 -0.98 14.40
N HIS A 8 6.63 0.07 14.09
CA HIS A 8 6.27 1.45 14.39
C HIS A 8 4.82 1.60 14.00
N GLU A 9 4.02 1.99 14.99
CA GLU A 9 2.58 2.19 14.87
C GLU A 9 2.31 2.74 13.47
N THR A 10 1.58 1.99 12.64
CA THR A 10 1.33 2.37 11.25
C THR A 10 0.43 3.59 11.28
N VAL A 11 1.03 4.78 11.44
CA VAL A 11 0.32 6.04 11.40
C VAL A 11 -0.12 6.20 9.96
N VAL A 12 -1.33 5.74 9.65
CA VAL A 12 -2.00 6.05 8.40
C VAL A 12 -2.11 7.57 8.39
N PRO A 13 -1.45 8.29 7.46
CA PRO A 13 -1.54 9.74 7.39
C PRO A 13 -2.99 10.17 7.44
N SER A 14 -3.33 11.24 8.16
CA SER A 14 -4.72 11.72 8.25
C SER A 14 -5.34 11.99 6.86
N ALA A 15 -4.51 12.32 5.86
CA ALA A 15 -4.90 12.46 4.46
C ALA A 15 -5.39 11.13 3.81
N LEU A 16 -4.98 9.98 4.34
CA LEU A 16 -5.45 8.65 3.95
C LEU A 16 -6.52 8.11 4.91
N GLN A 17 -6.72 8.76 6.07
CA GLN A 17 -7.83 8.49 6.98
C GLN A 17 -9.09 9.20 6.47
N MET A 18 -9.74 8.62 5.48
CA MET A 18 -11.03 9.09 5.02
C MET A 18 -12.12 8.36 5.84
N ASP A 19 -13.09 9.10 6.39
CA ASP A 19 -14.22 8.48 7.07
C ASP A 19 -15.22 8.00 6.02
N TRP A 20 -15.25 6.68 5.82
CA TRP A 20 -16.07 6.05 4.81
C TRP A 20 -17.47 5.70 5.30
N ARG A 21 -17.75 5.86 6.60
CA ARG A 21 -18.96 5.38 7.26
C ARG A 21 -20.21 6.06 6.70
N GLY A 22 -21.20 5.26 6.31
CA GLY A 22 -22.49 5.76 5.82
C GLY A 22 -22.48 6.46 4.45
N SER A 23 -21.36 6.42 3.71
CA SER A 23 -21.23 7.15 2.43
C SER A 23 -21.81 6.40 1.22
N ALA A 24 -21.80 5.06 1.21
CA ALA A 24 -22.38 4.21 0.17
C ALA A 24 -22.47 2.74 0.61
N SER A 25 -23.31 1.93 -0.05
CA SER A 25 -23.35 0.47 0.18
C SER A 25 -22.06 -0.24 -0.24
N HIS A 26 -21.32 0.34 -1.19
CA HIS A 26 -20.03 -0.13 -1.67
C HIS A 26 -19.09 1.06 -1.89
N LEU A 27 -17.83 0.87 -1.52
CA LEU A 27 -16.75 1.83 -1.62
C LEU A 27 -15.80 1.39 -2.73
N THR A 28 -15.53 2.29 -3.68
CA THR A 28 -14.71 2.00 -4.84
C THR A 28 -13.36 2.68 -4.72
N PHE A 29 -12.30 1.92 -4.99
CA PHE A 29 -10.91 2.33 -4.86
C PHE A 29 -10.14 2.06 -6.14
N LEU A 30 -9.17 2.93 -6.41
CA LEU A 30 -8.10 2.68 -7.35
C LEU A 30 -7.07 1.77 -6.68
N PHE A 31 -6.72 0.67 -7.35
CA PHE A 31 -5.79 -0.33 -6.87
C PHE A 31 -4.45 -0.20 -7.59
N TYR A 32 -3.38 -0.11 -6.79
CA TYR A 32 -2.00 -0.07 -7.27
C TYR A 32 -1.20 -1.20 -6.62
N HIS A 33 -0.53 -2.04 -7.39
CA HIS A 33 0.41 -3.00 -6.80
C HIS A 33 1.77 -2.34 -6.61
N MET A 34 2.42 -2.63 -5.48
CA MET A 34 3.82 -2.28 -5.26
C MET A 34 4.71 -3.33 -5.93
N ASN A 35 5.49 -2.90 -6.91
CA ASN A 35 6.46 -3.76 -7.58
C ASN A 35 7.86 -3.50 -7.01
N PHE A 36 8.57 -4.57 -6.65
CA PHE A 36 9.93 -4.52 -6.10
C PHE A 36 10.95 -4.98 -7.16
N ILE A 37 12.02 -4.20 -7.34
CA ILE A 37 13.07 -4.39 -8.33
C ILE A 37 14.44 -4.38 -7.62
N PRO A 38 15.36 -5.32 -7.92
CA PRO A 38 15.17 -6.49 -8.77
C PRO A 38 14.32 -7.57 -8.09
N ARG A 39 13.52 -8.28 -8.89
CA ARG A 39 12.84 -9.50 -8.46
C ARG A 39 13.84 -10.65 -8.48
N THR A 40 14.71 -10.74 -7.47
CA THR A 40 15.69 -11.83 -7.41
C THR A 40 14.99 -13.15 -7.11
N ARG A 41 15.56 -14.24 -7.62
CA ARG A 41 14.99 -15.59 -7.54
C ARG A 41 14.85 -16.10 -6.11
N ASP A 42 15.68 -15.57 -5.21
CA ASP A 42 15.74 -15.97 -3.80
C ASP A 42 14.83 -15.13 -2.89
N TRP A 43 14.22 -14.05 -3.42
CA TRP A 43 13.38 -13.14 -2.64
C TRP A 43 11.90 -13.29 -3.00
N CYS A 44 11.19 -14.11 -2.23
CA CYS A 44 9.74 -14.18 -2.25
C CYS A 44 9.13 -13.03 -1.42
N TYR A 45 9.13 -11.81 -1.96
CA TYR A 45 8.37 -10.72 -1.35
C TYR A 45 6.88 -11.04 -1.42
N ARG A 46 6.16 -10.86 -0.30
CA ARG A 46 4.70 -10.82 -0.35
C ARG A 46 4.31 -9.66 -1.26
N ARG A 47 3.29 -9.88 -2.08
CA ARG A 47 2.71 -8.81 -2.88
C ARG A 47 1.93 -7.89 -1.95
N PHE A 48 2.21 -6.60 -2.05
CA PHE A 48 1.50 -5.55 -1.36
C PHE A 48 0.89 -4.61 -2.39
N GLY A 49 -0.16 -3.91 -2.01
CA GLY A 49 -0.77 -2.90 -2.86
C GLY A 49 -1.45 -1.82 -2.04
N LEU A 50 -1.70 -0.71 -2.71
CA LEU A 50 -2.36 0.47 -2.20
C LEU A 50 -3.77 0.55 -2.78
N PHE A 51 -4.76 0.71 -1.92
CA PHE A 51 -6.12 1.08 -2.29
C PHE A 51 -6.29 2.56 -1.98
N SER A 52 -6.71 3.34 -2.97
CA SER A 52 -6.88 4.79 -2.82
C SER A 52 -8.23 5.26 -3.33
N ALA A 53 -8.84 6.17 -2.59
CA ALA A 53 -10.06 6.88 -2.96
C ALA A 53 -9.91 7.68 -4.26
N LEU A 54 -8.74 8.27 -4.40
CA LEU A 54 -8.39 9.24 -5.43
C LEU A 54 -7.14 8.75 -6.17
N PRO A 55 -6.92 9.18 -7.41
CA PRO A 55 -5.68 8.88 -8.12
C PRO A 55 -4.48 9.37 -7.32
N ILE A 56 -3.38 8.61 -7.38
CA ILE A 56 -2.10 9.12 -6.89
C ILE A 56 -1.73 10.39 -7.68
N PRO A 57 -0.97 11.33 -7.09
CA PRO A 57 -0.48 12.51 -7.81
C PRO A 57 0.25 12.10 -9.10
N LYS A 58 0.13 12.91 -10.15
CA LYS A 58 0.74 12.62 -11.46
C LYS A 58 2.25 12.40 -11.36
N GLU A 59 2.90 13.11 -10.45
CA GLU A 59 4.31 12.98 -10.14
C GLU A 59 4.64 11.59 -9.58
N ALA A 60 3.72 11.00 -8.80
CA ALA A 60 3.87 9.68 -8.20
C ALA A 60 3.64 8.53 -9.20
N GLU A 61 2.95 8.75 -10.32
CA GLU A 61 2.67 7.72 -11.34
C GLU A 61 3.93 7.14 -11.98
N HIS A 62 4.99 7.94 -12.07
CA HIS A 62 6.27 7.56 -12.66
C HIS A 62 7.39 7.46 -11.62
N MET A 63 7.07 7.70 -10.34
CA MET A 63 8.05 7.72 -9.28
C MET A 63 8.58 6.31 -9.00
N GLN A 64 9.91 6.23 -8.90
CA GLN A 64 10.63 5.05 -8.45
C GLN A 64 11.42 5.46 -7.23
N VAL A 65 11.28 4.70 -6.14
CA VAL A 65 11.90 5.02 -4.86
C VAL A 65 12.63 3.82 -4.29
N ASP A 66 13.76 4.09 -3.65
CA ASP A 66 14.51 3.10 -2.90
C ASP A 66 13.86 2.88 -1.54
N LEU A 67 13.34 1.67 -1.32
CA LEU A 67 12.88 1.24 0.00
C LEU A 67 14.00 0.55 0.75
N HIS A 68 14.34 1.15 1.89
CA HIS A 68 15.30 0.60 2.84
C HIS A 68 14.57 -0.39 3.75
N LEU A 69 14.70 -1.67 3.45
CA LEU A 69 14.13 -2.75 4.24
C LEU A 69 15.07 -3.12 5.40
N ALA A 70 14.50 -3.85 6.38
CA ALA A 70 15.26 -4.38 7.51
C ALA A 70 16.50 -5.16 7.05
N ARG A 71 17.56 -5.06 7.84
CA ARG A 71 18.89 -5.70 7.61
C ARG A 71 19.65 -5.10 6.40
N GLY A 72 19.50 -3.80 6.16
CA GLY A 72 20.31 -3.06 5.19
C GLY A 72 20.01 -3.39 3.72
N ARG A 73 18.84 -3.96 3.44
CA ARG A 73 18.42 -4.28 2.07
C ARG A 73 17.79 -3.04 1.45
N ILE A 74 18.17 -2.75 0.21
CA ILE A 74 17.59 -1.66 -0.57
C ILE A 74 16.98 -2.28 -1.82
N VAL A 75 15.73 -1.94 -2.08
CA VAL A 75 14.99 -2.38 -3.27
C VAL A 75 14.34 -1.18 -3.91
N GLU A 76 14.50 -1.05 -5.22
CA GLU A 76 13.78 -0.05 -5.98
C GLU A 76 12.31 -0.47 -6.05
N THR A 77 11.40 0.47 -5.84
CA THR A 77 9.97 0.21 -5.84
C THR A 77 9.19 1.25 -6.61
N LYS A 78 8.07 0.80 -7.18
CA LYS A 78 7.11 1.66 -7.86
C LYS A 78 5.70 1.16 -7.70
N PHE A 79 4.75 2.07 -7.80
CA PHE A 79 3.33 1.74 -7.92
C PHE A 79 2.99 1.44 -9.38
N ILE A 80 2.26 0.35 -9.59
CA ILE A 80 1.72 0.01 -10.90
C ILE A 80 0.19 0.01 -10.80
N PRO A 81 -0.50 0.88 -11.57
CA PRO A 81 -1.96 0.85 -11.68
C PRO A 81 -2.43 -0.55 -12.07
N SER A 82 -3.35 -1.09 -11.30
CA SER A 82 -3.82 -2.49 -11.45
C SER A 82 -5.33 -2.60 -11.60
N GLY A 83 -6.06 -1.50 -11.45
CA GLY A 83 -7.47 -1.40 -11.77
C GLY A 83 -8.29 -0.69 -10.70
N VAL A 84 -9.58 -0.97 -10.71
CA VAL A 84 -10.57 -0.47 -9.76
C VAL A 84 -11.14 -1.66 -9.00
N ILE A 85 -11.31 -1.52 -7.68
CA ILE A 85 -11.89 -2.54 -6.81
C ILE A 85 -12.96 -1.93 -5.93
N SER A 86 -13.99 -2.70 -5.61
CA SER A 86 -15.06 -2.28 -4.70
C SER A 86 -15.09 -3.18 -3.47
N PHE A 87 -15.32 -2.56 -2.32
CA PHE A 87 -15.48 -3.24 -1.03
C PHE A 87 -16.80 -2.79 -0.39
N SER A 88 -17.42 -3.69 0.36
CA SER A 88 -18.46 -3.33 1.32
C SER A 88 -17.88 -2.55 2.50
N GLU A 89 -18.73 -1.79 3.20
CA GLU A 89 -18.33 -1.10 4.44
C GLU A 89 -17.79 -2.09 5.49
N THR A 90 -18.36 -3.30 5.56
CA THR A 90 -17.88 -4.37 6.44
C THR A 90 -16.47 -4.85 6.07
N GLU A 91 -16.16 -5.01 4.79
CA GLU A 91 -14.81 -5.41 4.35
C GLU A 91 -13.79 -4.33 4.67
N VAL A 92 -14.12 -3.06 4.47
CA VAL A 92 -13.22 -1.93 4.80
C VAL A 92 -12.98 -1.82 6.30
N SER A 93 -13.97 -2.15 7.14
CA SER A 93 -13.81 -2.13 8.60
C SER A 93 -12.75 -3.12 9.12
N HIS A 94 -12.41 -4.14 8.32
CA HIS A 94 -11.35 -5.11 8.64
C HIS A 94 -9.94 -4.64 8.25
N PHE A 95 -9.80 -3.49 7.58
CA PHE A 95 -8.49 -2.93 7.21
C PHE A 95 -7.87 -2.04 8.30
N GLN A 96 -8.63 -1.70 9.35
CA GLN A 96 -8.19 -0.86 10.49
C GLN A 96 -7.58 -1.70 11.62
#